data_AF-T1AFD2-F1
#
_entry.id   AF-T1AFD2-F1
#
_cell.length_a   1.000
_cell.length_b   1.000
_cell.length_c   1.000
_cell.angle_alpha   90.00
_cell.angle_beta   90.00
_cell.angle_gamma   90.00
#
_symmetry.space_group_name_H-M   'P 1'
#
loop_
_entity.id
_entity.type
_entity.pdbx_description
1 polymer ?
#
loop_
_entity_poly.entity_id
_entity_poly.type
_entity_poly.pdbx_seq_one_letter_code
_entity_poly.pdbx_strand_id
1 'polypeptide(L)'
;MAAGFIADTASLPLMVSNLVNIVSANFFKIGFTDYAMIMVPVDIAAIAVSLVVLLLYFRRSIPTRYDLAQLKRPSEAIHDEATFRAGWVVMALLLIGFFGLEPLGVPVSAIAAVGALVLLGVAARGHVISTRRVLR
;
A
#
# COMPACT_ATOMS: atom_id res chain seq x y z
N MET A 1 -9.13 13.21 9.38
CA MET A 1 -7.74 13.55 9.75
C MET A 1 -7.01 12.39 10.43
N ALA A 2 -7.54 11.75 11.49
CA ALA A 2 -6.86 10.63 12.18
C ALA A 2 -6.50 9.44 11.28
N ALA A 3 -7.39 9.04 10.35
CA ALA A 3 -7.11 7.95 9.42
C ALA A 3 -5.95 8.24 8.47
N GLY A 4 -5.83 9.50 7.99
CA GLY A 4 -4.69 9.92 7.17
C GLY A 4 -3.39 9.92 7.94
N PHE A 5 -3.40 10.41 9.18
CA PHE A 5 -2.22 10.40 10.06
C PHE A 5 -1.69 8.98 10.33
N ILE A 6 -2.59 8.03 10.60
CA ILE A 6 -2.20 6.62 10.77
C ILE A 6 -1.72 6.01 9.45
N ALA A 7 -2.36 6.34 8.32
CA ALA A 7 -1.92 5.87 7.01
C ALA A 7 -0.51 6.38 6.65
N ASP A 8 -0.21 7.65 6.93
CA ASP A 8 1.12 8.22 6.73
C ASP A 8 2.16 7.56 7.64
N THR A 9 1.81 7.31 8.90
CA THR A 9 2.69 6.59 9.85
C THR A 9 2.96 5.17 9.37
N ALA A 10 1.92 4.41 9.03
CA ALA A 10 2.02 3.02 8.56
C ALA A 10 2.70 2.87 7.18
N SER A 11 3.00 3.98 6.49
CA SER A 11 3.76 3.98 5.24
C SER A 11 5.29 3.97 5.46
N LEU A 12 5.75 4.13 6.70
CA LEU A 12 7.17 4.21 7.05
C LEU A 12 7.99 2.92 6.81
N PRO A 13 7.50 1.69 7.03
CA PRO A 13 8.36 0.51 7.04
C PRO A 13 8.81 0.06 5.65
N LEU A 14 8.08 0.44 4.60
CA LEU A 14 8.44 0.11 3.23
C LEU A 14 9.05 1.33 2.56
N MET A 15 10.30 1.19 2.09
CA MET A 15 11.01 2.26 1.40
C MET A 15 10.18 2.83 0.23
N VAL A 16 9.45 1.98 -0.50
CA VAL A 16 8.61 2.36 -1.66
C VAL A 16 7.32 3.09 -1.31
N SER A 17 6.91 3.08 -0.05
CA SER A 17 5.62 3.61 0.37
C SER A 17 5.62 5.12 0.58
N ASN A 18 6.80 5.76 0.61
CA ASN A 18 6.92 7.22 0.75
C ASN A 18 8.12 7.75 -0.04
N LEU A 19 7.95 8.88 -0.75
CA LEU A 19 9.02 9.52 -1.53
C LEU A 19 10.27 9.82 -0.70
N VAL A 20 10.10 10.32 0.53
CA VAL A 20 11.22 10.67 1.42
C VAL A 20 12.01 9.41 1.78
N ASN A 21 11.34 8.29 1.98
CA ASN A 21 11.99 7.00 2.27
C ASN A 21 12.80 6.52 1.06
N ILE A 22 12.24 6.61 -0.16
CA ILE A 22 12.97 6.28 -1.41
C ILE A 22 14.23 7.14 -1.56
N VAL A 23 14.11 8.46 -1.43
CA VAL A 23 15.25 9.39 -1.60
C VAL A 23 16.33 9.11 -0.55
N SER A 24 15.93 8.88 0.70
CA SER A 24 16.86 8.63 1.80
C SER A 24 17.59 7.30 1.62
N ALA A 25 16.85 6.21 1.35
CA ALA A 25 17.45 4.90 1.18
C ALA A 25 18.37 4.83 -0.05
N ASN A 26 18.01 5.50 -1.16
CA ASN A 26 18.88 5.60 -2.33
C ASN A 26 20.15 6.41 -2.04
N PHE A 27 20.04 7.52 -1.29
CA PHE A 27 21.19 8.35 -0.92
C PHE A 27 22.18 7.57 -0.04
N PHE A 28 21.66 6.86 0.97
CA PHE A 28 22.47 6.05 1.89
C PHE A 28 22.78 4.64 1.37
N LYS A 29 22.30 4.28 0.17
CA LYS A 29 22.43 2.95 -0.44
C LYS A 29 21.97 1.81 0.47
N ILE A 30 20.87 2.03 1.19
CA ILE A 30 20.26 1.04 2.07
C ILE A 30 19.32 0.16 1.24
N GLY A 31 19.47 -1.16 1.37
CA GLY A 31 18.55 -2.12 0.76
C GLY A 31 17.14 -2.02 1.32
N PHE A 32 16.14 -2.37 0.52
CA PHE A 32 14.75 -2.53 0.94
C PHE A 32 14.60 -3.51 2.11
N THR A 33 15.29 -4.66 2.09
CA THR A 33 15.23 -5.65 3.17
C THR A 33 15.83 -5.11 4.47
N ASP A 34 17.03 -4.50 4.41
CA ASP A 34 17.70 -3.90 5.57
C ASP A 34 16.87 -2.76 6.17
N TYR A 35 16.32 -1.92 5.29
CA TYR A 35 15.43 -0.83 5.68
C TYR A 35 14.20 -1.36 6.42
N ALA A 36 13.51 -2.35 5.84
CA ALA A 36 12.31 -2.94 6.42
C ALA A 36 12.58 -3.62 7.77
N MET A 37 13.71 -4.33 7.92
CA MET A 37 14.07 -4.99 9.17
C MET A 37 14.18 -4.02 10.35
N ILE A 38 14.68 -2.81 10.11
CA ILE A 38 14.82 -1.77 11.14
C ILE A 38 13.52 -0.99 11.32
N MET A 39 12.84 -0.65 10.22
CA MET A 39 11.67 0.23 10.29
C MET A 39 10.39 -0.47 10.72
N VAL A 40 10.22 -1.77 10.47
CA VAL A 40 9.05 -2.54 10.94
C VAL A 40 8.85 -2.46 12.46
N PRO A 41 9.84 -2.74 13.33
CA PRO A 41 9.62 -2.63 14.78
C PRO A 41 9.37 -1.17 15.22
N VAL A 42 10.03 -0.19 14.58
CA VAL A 42 9.81 1.23 14.86
C VAL A 42 8.38 1.64 14.49
N ASP A 43 7.89 1.20 13.34
CA ASP A 43 6.55 1.48 12.85
C ASP A 43 5.47 0.85 13.74
N ILE A 44 5.66 -0.41 14.16
CA ILE A 44 4.74 -1.06 15.12
C ILE A 44 4.62 -0.22 16.40
N ALA A 45 5.75 0.26 16.94
CA ALA A 45 5.74 1.13 18.12
C ALA A 45 5.03 2.47 17.83
N ALA A 46 5.31 3.09 16.69
CA ALA A 46 4.71 4.36 16.29
C ALA A 46 3.18 4.25 16.10
N ILE A 47 2.72 3.20 15.41
CA ILE A 47 1.29 2.89 15.23
C ILE A 47 0.64 2.64 16.58
N ALA A 48 1.23 1.79 17.43
CA ALA A 48 0.67 1.46 18.73
C ALA A 48 0.48 2.71 19.60
N VAL A 49 1.51 3.55 19.71
CA VAL A 49 1.44 4.80 20.48
C VAL A 49 0.42 5.75 19.87
N SER A 50 0.42 5.90 18.55
CA SER A 50 -0.53 6.78 17.86
C SER A 50 -1.98 6.33 18.07
N LEU A 51 -2.26 5.03 17.96
CA LEU A 51 -3.57 4.46 18.24
C LEU A 51 -3.97 4.66 19.71
N VAL A 52 -3.07 4.45 20.66
CA VAL A 52 -3.34 4.69 22.09
C VAL A 52 -3.71 6.16 22.31
N VAL A 53 -2.94 7.10 21.79
CA VAL A 53 -3.21 8.54 21.94
C VAL A 53 -4.54 8.91 21.29
N LEU A 54 -4.80 8.46 20.07
CA LEU A 54 -6.06 8.72 19.37
C LEU A 54 -7.25 8.12 20.10
N LEU A 55 -7.12 6.90 20.62
CA LEU A 55 -8.17 6.25 21.42
C LEU A 55 -8.42 7.04 22.70
N LEU A 56 -7.39 7.44 23.44
CA LEU A 56 -7.55 8.22 24.67
C LEU A 56 -8.19 9.60 24.41
N TYR A 57 -7.80 10.28 23.34
CA TYR A 57 -8.32 11.59 22.97
C TYR A 57 -9.75 11.52 22.44
N PHE A 58 -10.03 10.60 21.51
CA PHE A 58 -11.33 10.47 20.85
C PHE A 58 -12.29 9.46 21.51
N ARG A 59 -11.94 8.83 22.63
CA ARG A 59 -12.78 7.81 23.31
C ARG A 59 -14.23 8.23 23.52
N ARG A 60 -14.49 9.53 23.73
CA ARG A 60 -15.85 10.07 23.95
C ARG A 60 -16.59 10.38 22.65
N SER A 61 -15.87 10.52 21.54
CA SER A 61 -16.41 10.87 20.23
C SER A 61 -16.69 9.66 19.34
N ILE A 62 -16.19 8.47 19.72
CA ILE A 62 -16.41 7.23 18.97
C ILE A 62 -17.81 6.69 19.30
N PRO A 63 -18.75 6.66 18.35
CA PRO A 63 -20.08 6.10 18.58
C PRO A 63 -19.99 4.59 18.80
N THR A 64 -20.73 4.08 19.79
CA THR A 64 -20.73 2.65 20.15
C THR A 64 -21.47 1.78 19.12
N ARG A 65 -22.32 2.40 18.31
CA ARG A 65 -23.08 1.75 17.24
C ARG A 65 -23.02 2.60 15.99
N TYR A 66 -22.75 1.96 14.87
CA TYR A 66 -22.83 2.55 13.54
C TYR A 66 -23.83 1.76 12.71
N ASP A 67 -24.61 2.47 11.90
CA ASP A 67 -25.63 1.85 11.06
C ASP A 67 -24.99 1.18 9.84
N LEU A 68 -24.94 -0.15 9.87
CA LEU A 68 -24.40 -0.96 8.78
C LEU A 68 -25.20 -0.82 7.48
N ALA A 69 -26.47 -0.38 7.54
CA ALA A 69 -27.28 -0.15 6.34
C ALA A 69 -26.77 1.03 5.51
N GLN A 70 -25.94 1.91 6.07
CA GLN A 70 -25.30 3.01 5.34
C GLN A 70 -24.08 2.56 4.53
N LEU A 71 -23.56 1.35 4.79
CA LEU A 71 -22.43 0.80 4.04
C LEU A 71 -22.93 0.18 2.74
N LYS A 72 -22.35 0.61 1.61
CA LYS A 72 -22.55 -0.05 0.33
C LYS A 72 -22.09 -1.50 0.41
N ARG A 73 -22.72 -2.38 -0.37
CA ARG A 73 -22.26 -3.77 -0.46
C ARG A 73 -20.87 -3.78 -1.09
N PRO A 74 -19.90 -4.57 -0.58
CA PRO A 74 -18.55 -4.61 -1.15
C PRO A 74 -18.53 -4.94 -2.64
N SER A 75 -19.47 -5.75 -3.11
CA SER A 75 -19.65 -6.07 -4.53
C SER A 75 -20.03 -4.88 -5.39
N GLU A 76 -20.68 -3.85 -4.84
CA GLU A 76 -21.02 -2.62 -5.57
C GLU A 76 -19.80 -1.70 -5.75
N ALA A 77 -18.76 -1.87 -4.94
CA ALA A 77 -17.51 -1.11 -5.08
C ALA A 77 -16.61 -1.68 -6.19
N ILE A 78 -16.70 -2.99 -6.46
CA ILE A 78 -15.88 -3.68 -7.46
C ILE A 78 -16.50 -3.47 -8.84
N HIS A 79 -15.89 -2.62 -9.66
CA HIS A 79 -16.35 -2.35 -11.01
C HIS A 79 -15.91 -3.44 -12.00
N ASP A 80 -14.73 -3.99 -11.81
CA ASP A 80 -14.17 -5.06 -12.62
C ASP A 80 -13.52 -6.11 -11.71
N GLU A 81 -14.17 -7.27 -11.61
CA GLU A 81 -13.72 -8.37 -10.77
C GLU A 81 -12.41 -8.99 -11.26
N ALA A 82 -12.17 -9.01 -12.58
CA ALA A 82 -10.94 -9.55 -13.15
C ALA A 82 -9.74 -8.66 -12.75
N THR A 83 -9.88 -7.35 -12.92
CA THR A 83 -8.84 -6.39 -12.48
C THR A 83 -8.67 -6.41 -10.97
N PHE A 84 -9.74 -6.54 -10.18
CA PHE A 84 -9.66 -6.63 -8.72
C PHE A 84 -8.87 -7.86 -8.26
N ARG A 85 -9.17 -9.05 -8.81
CA ARG A 85 -8.44 -10.29 -8.50
C ARG A 85 -7.00 -10.23 -8.98
N ALA A 86 -6.74 -9.67 -10.16
CA ALA A 86 -5.39 -9.44 -10.66
C ALA A 86 -4.60 -8.48 -9.75
N GLY A 87 -5.27 -7.47 -9.19
CA GLY A 87 -4.71 -6.58 -8.17
C GLY A 87 -4.12 -7.34 -6.99
N TRP A 88 -4.87 -8.30 -6.43
CA TRP A 88 -4.38 -9.15 -5.34
C TRP A 88 -3.18 -10.00 -5.74
N VAL A 89 -3.23 -10.61 -6.93
CA VAL A 89 -2.11 -11.44 -7.44
C VAL A 89 -0.87 -10.58 -7.65
N VAL A 90 -1.00 -9.42 -8.30
CA VAL A 90 0.12 -8.50 -8.55
C VAL A 90 0.67 -7.95 -7.24
N MET A 91 -0.17 -7.64 -6.26
CA MET A 91 0.28 -7.19 -4.95
C MET A 91 1.16 -8.24 -4.25
N ALA A 92 0.75 -9.51 -4.27
CA ALA A 92 1.56 -10.61 -3.75
C ALA A 92 2.87 -10.78 -4.54
N LEU A 93 2.81 -10.72 -5.88
CA LEU A 93 3.99 -10.82 -6.74
C LEU A 93 4.98 -9.66 -6.51
N LEU A 94 4.49 -8.43 -6.29
CA LEU A 94 5.33 -7.28 -5.98
C LEU A 94 6.02 -7.46 -4.63
N LEU A 95 5.30 -7.93 -3.61
CA LEU A 95 5.88 -8.20 -2.29
C LEU A 95 6.99 -9.24 -2.39
N ILE A 96 6.72 -10.38 -3.05
CA ILE A 96 7.72 -11.44 -3.27
C ILE A 96 8.89 -10.91 -4.11
N GLY A 97 8.61 -10.13 -5.15
CA GLY A 97 9.62 -9.55 -6.02
C GLY A 97 10.53 -8.60 -5.27
N PHE A 98 9.99 -7.69 -4.46
CA PHE A 98 10.77 -6.72 -3.71
C PHE A 98 11.71 -7.39 -2.71
N PHE A 99 11.27 -8.41 -1.96
CA PHE A 99 12.16 -9.11 -1.03
C PHE A 99 13.07 -10.15 -1.72
N GLY A 100 12.61 -10.80 -2.78
CA GLY A 100 13.30 -11.93 -3.41
C GLY A 100 14.28 -11.55 -4.52
N LEU A 101 14.02 -10.48 -5.26
CA LEU A 101 14.86 -10.05 -6.40
C LEU A 101 15.83 -8.94 -6.04
N GLU A 102 15.63 -8.27 -4.90
CA GLU A 102 16.55 -7.25 -4.41
C GLU A 102 17.97 -7.80 -4.16
N PRO A 103 18.18 -8.97 -3.51
CA PRO A 103 19.52 -9.53 -3.34
C PRO A 103 20.22 -9.88 -4.67
N LEU A 104 19.47 -10.02 -5.77
CA LEU A 104 20.00 -10.26 -7.11
C LEU A 104 20.36 -8.96 -7.85
N GLY A 105 20.23 -7.80 -7.19
CA GLY A 105 20.55 -6.49 -7.77
C GLY A 105 19.50 -5.93 -8.73
N VAL A 106 18.28 -6.51 -8.75
CA VAL A 106 17.19 -6.00 -9.58
C VAL A 106 16.64 -4.71 -8.97
N PRO A 107 16.56 -3.60 -9.74
CA PRO A 107 16.03 -2.36 -9.21
C PRO A 107 14.52 -2.48 -8.94
N VAL A 108 14.09 -1.93 -7.81
CA VAL A 108 12.69 -1.92 -7.36
C VAL A 108 11.74 -1.34 -8.43
N SER A 109 12.21 -0.34 -9.19
CA SER A 109 11.46 0.27 -10.29
C SER A 109 11.12 -0.72 -11.41
N ALA A 110 12.00 -1.68 -11.72
CA ALA A 110 11.72 -2.70 -12.73
C ALA A 110 10.61 -3.65 -12.28
N ILE A 111 10.63 -4.07 -11.01
CA ILE A 111 9.60 -4.93 -10.42
C ILE A 111 8.25 -4.22 -10.44
N ALA A 112 8.22 -2.94 -10.02
CA ALA A 112 7.02 -2.10 -10.07
C ALA A 112 6.50 -1.90 -11.50
N ALA A 113 7.38 -1.67 -12.47
CA ALA A 113 7.02 -1.51 -13.87
C ALA A 113 6.39 -2.78 -14.46
N VAL A 114 6.94 -3.96 -14.15
CA VAL A 114 6.36 -5.25 -14.57
C VAL A 114 4.97 -5.43 -13.96
N GLY A 115 4.80 -5.17 -12.65
CA GLY A 115 3.49 -5.24 -12.00
C GLY A 115 2.47 -4.29 -12.62
N ALA A 116 2.88 -3.06 -12.92
CA ALA A 116 2.04 -2.07 -13.60
C ALA A 116 1.61 -2.53 -15.02
N LEU A 117 2.53 -3.10 -15.80
CA LEU A 117 2.24 -3.63 -17.13
C LEU A 117 1.25 -4.81 -17.08
N VAL A 118 1.40 -5.70 -16.09
CA VAL A 118 0.47 -6.82 -15.89
C VAL A 118 -0.93 -6.31 -15.57
N LEU A 119 -1.07 -5.37 -14.63
CA LEU A 119 -2.37 -4.78 -14.29
C LEU A 119 -2.98 -4.03 -15.47
N LEU A 120 -2.18 -3.27 -16.21
CA LEU A 120 -2.63 -2.55 -17.39
C LEU A 120 -3.13 -3.52 -18.47
N GLY A 121 -2.43 -4.64 -18.68
CA GLY A 121 -2.84 -5.69 -19.60
C GLY A 121 -4.16 -6.35 -19.23
N VAL A 122 -4.38 -6.63 -17.94
CA VAL A 122 -5.66 -7.17 -17.44
C VAL A 122 -6.78 -6.15 -17.60
N ALA A 123 -6.56 -4.90 -17.17
CA ALA A 123 -7.55 -3.84 -17.28
C ALA A 123 -7.91 -3.50 -18.73
N ALA A 124 -6.94 -3.58 -19.65
CA ALA A 124 -7.16 -3.35 -21.07
C ALA A 124 -8.06 -4.41 -21.70
N ARG A 125 -8.03 -5.66 -21.20
CA ARG A 125 -8.90 -6.75 -21.68
C ARG A 125 -10.33 -6.63 -21.18
N GLY A 126 -10.53 -6.10 -19.97
CA GLY A 126 -11.86 -5.93 -19.39
C GLY A 126 -12.70 -4.85 -20.08
N HIS A 127 -12.08 -3.84 -20.69
CA HIS A 127 -12.72 -2.64 -21.27
C HIS A 127 -13.66 -1.84 -20.34
N VAL A 128 -13.91 -2.31 -19.11
CA VAL A 128 -14.69 -1.62 -18.07
C VAL A 128 -13.94 -0.40 -17.53
N ILE A 129 -12.61 -0.48 -17.48
CA ILE A 129 -11.74 0.59 -17.00
C ILE A 129 -11.14 1.32 -18.21
N SER A 130 -11.26 2.65 -18.23
CA SER A 130 -10.69 3.47 -19.30
C SER A 130 -9.16 3.58 -19.16
N THR A 131 -8.42 2.57 -19.62
CA THR A 131 -6.94 2.53 -19.57
C THR A 131 -6.30 3.74 -20.24
N ARG A 132 -6.91 4.27 -21.30
CA ARG A 132 -6.47 5.50 -22.00
C ARG A 132 -6.51 6.76 -21.13
N ARG A 133 -7.38 6.82 -20.11
CA ARG A 133 -7.42 7.93 -19.15
C ARG A 133 -6.33 7.81 -18.10
N VAL A 134 -5.92 6.58 -17.77
CA VAL A 134 -4.87 6.31 -16.76
C VAL A 134 -3.47 6.62 -17.32
N LEU A 135 -3.26 6.39 -18.61
CA LEU A 135 -2.00 6.64 -19.30
C LEU A 135 -1.75 8.11 -19.70
N ARG A 136 -2.74 8.99 -19.50
CA ARG A 136 -2.73 10.37 -19.99
C ARG A 136 -2.66 11.35 -18.82
#